data_AF-X6PB37-F1
#
_entry.id   AF-X6PB37-F1
#
_cell.length_a   1.000
_cell.length_b   1.000
_cell.length_c   1.000
_cell.angle_alpha   90.00
_cell.angle_beta   90.00
_cell.angle_gamma   90.00
#
_symmetry.space_group_name_H-M   'P 1'
#
loop_
_entity.id
_entity.type
_entity.pdbx_description
1 polymer ?
#
loop_
_entity_poly.entity_id
_entity_poly.type
_entity_poly.pdbx_seq_one_letter_code
_entity_poly.pdbx_strand_id
1 'polypeptide(L)'
;MTFKAKDNHNNPIIIGRNDDDYHGVRAVIGGSNSHLLFITYSKNNISVFDFNIFQFIKDDTLPTNDIIRSHCFVSKSENGQEQEMMKINQDKIKQNCEMLLFKYNTGLSIDYDEDSNTFQFHQLPVCDDVAPFCRYAYVCVNDIILFFGRYDWR
;
A
#
# COMPACT_ATOMS: atom_id res chain seq x y z
N MET A 1 -4.07 15.45 -9.40
CA MET A 1 -4.44 15.83 -8.01
C MET A 1 -3.15 16.00 -7.23
N THR A 2 -3.00 17.06 -6.43
CA THR A 2 -1.84 17.24 -5.56
C THR A 2 -2.32 17.56 -4.15
N PHE A 3 -1.82 16.81 -3.17
CA PHE A 3 -2.01 17.11 -1.76
C PHE A 3 -0.90 18.07 -1.31
N LYS A 4 -1.29 19.16 -0.67
CA LYS A 4 -0.38 20.18 -0.18
C LYS A 4 -0.54 20.30 1.33
N ALA A 5 0.56 20.12 2.05
CA ALA A 5 0.66 20.31 3.49
C ALA A 5 1.88 21.19 3.81
N LYS A 6 2.13 21.38 5.10
CA LYS A 6 3.35 22.02 5.57
C LYS A 6 3.93 21.22 6.72
N ASP A 7 5.26 21.23 6.84
CA ASP A 7 5.94 20.66 8.00
C ASP A 7 5.89 21.62 9.21
N ASN A 8 6.52 21.21 10.32
CA ASN A 8 6.60 22.01 11.55
C ASN A 8 7.40 23.31 11.39
N HIS A 9 8.19 23.44 10.32
CA HIS A 9 8.94 24.64 9.97
C HIS A 9 8.24 25.47 8.88
N ASN A 10 6.98 25.15 8.57
CA ASN A 10 6.16 25.82 7.56
C ASN A 10 6.70 25.64 6.11
N ASN A 11 7.58 24.66 5.88
CA ASN A 11 8.03 24.27 4.54
C ASN A 11 6.91 23.52 3.81
N PRO A 12 6.71 23.76 2.50
CA PRO A 12 5.66 23.09 1.74
C PRO A 12 5.98 21.60 1.54
N ILE A 13 5.02 20.74 1.85
CA ILE A 13 5.02 19.32 1.52
C ILE A 13 4.04 19.12 0.36
N ILE A 14 4.50 18.50 -0.72
CA ILE A 14 3.67 18.22 -1.89
C ILE A 14 3.69 16.71 -2.14
N ILE A 15 2.52 16.09 -2.07
CA ILE A 15 2.32 14.67 -2.41
C ILE A 15 1.46 14.64 -3.67
N GLY A 16 2.05 14.18 -4.76
CA GLY A 16 1.42 14.11 -6.08
C GLY A 16 2.24 14.82 -7.15
N ARG A 17 2.19 14.30 -8.38
CA ARG A 17 2.84 14.89 -9.57
C ARG A 17 1.77 15.37 -10.56
N ASN A 18 2.09 16.37 -11.37
CA ASN A 18 1.10 17.04 -12.23
C ASN A 18 0.51 16.12 -13.31
N ASP A 19 1.32 15.22 -13.86
CA ASP A 19 0.94 14.36 -14.98
C ASP A 19 0.39 12.98 -14.54
N ASP A 20 0.35 12.73 -13.22
CA ASP A 20 -0.11 11.47 -12.65
C ASP A 20 -1.63 11.47 -12.41
N ASP A 21 -2.27 10.37 -12.81
CA ASP A 21 -3.68 10.12 -12.56
C ASP A 21 -3.87 9.44 -11.19
N TYR A 22 -4.32 10.23 -10.21
CA TYR A 22 -4.63 9.78 -8.86
C TYR A 22 -6.11 9.44 -8.64
N HIS A 23 -6.93 9.28 -9.69
CA HIS A 23 -8.30 8.83 -9.52
C HIS A 23 -8.37 7.44 -8.88
N GLY A 24 -8.97 7.36 -7.69
CA GLY A 24 -9.08 6.11 -6.94
C GLY A 24 -7.76 5.63 -6.33
N VAL A 25 -6.82 6.55 -6.08
CA VAL A 25 -5.57 6.30 -5.34
C VAL A 25 -5.86 5.63 -3.99
N ARG A 26 -5.01 4.69 -3.60
CA ARG A 26 -4.95 4.16 -2.24
C ARG A 26 -3.56 4.41 -1.67
N ALA A 27 -3.48 4.55 -0.36
CA ALA A 27 -2.20 4.64 0.31
C ALA A 27 -2.28 3.98 1.68
N VAL A 28 -1.15 3.42 2.12
CA VAL A 28 -0.98 2.86 3.46
C VAL A 28 0.31 3.39 4.06
N ILE A 29 0.31 3.60 5.38
CA ILE A 29 1.50 3.95 6.14
C ILE A 29 2.17 2.65 6.57
N GLY A 30 3.48 2.60 6.36
CA GLY A 30 4.33 1.52 6.82
C GLY A 30 5.74 2.04 7.03
N GLY A 31 6.72 1.18 6.84
CA GLY A 31 8.09 1.41 7.22
C GLY A 31 8.33 0.97 8.67
N SER A 32 9.57 0.59 8.96
CA SER A 32 10.07 0.20 10.27
C SER A 32 9.65 1.16 11.40
N ASN A 33 9.68 2.45 11.06
CA ASN A 33 9.28 3.55 11.94
C ASN A 33 7.98 4.25 11.53
N SER A 34 7.09 3.59 10.78
CA SER A 34 5.85 4.20 10.26
C SER A 34 6.08 5.51 9.49
N HIS A 35 7.23 5.60 8.80
CA HIS A 35 7.73 6.80 8.15
C HIS A 35 7.59 6.77 6.62
N LEU A 36 7.06 5.68 6.07
CA LEU A 36 6.89 5.49 4.63
C LEU A 36 5.40 5.48 4.28
N LEU A 37 5.06 6.17 3.20
CA LEU A 37 3.74 6.17 2.59
C LEU A 37 3.83 5.43 1.26
N PHE A 38 3.21 4.26 1.20
CA PHE A 38 3.07 3.49 -0.03
C PHE A 38 1.83 3.95 -0.74
N ILE A 39 1.96 4.38 -2.00
CA ILE A 39 0.88 5.00 -2.78
C ILE A 39 0.69 4.20 -4.06
N THR A 40 -0.51 3.69 -4.28
CA THR A 40 -0.89 2.95 -5.48
C THR A 40 -1.91 3.76 -6.28
N TYR A 41 -1.64 3.96 -7.57
CA TYR A 41 -2.42 4.86 -8.42
C TYR A 41 -2.55 4.34 -9.86
N SER A 42 -3.29 5.09 -10.70
CA SER A 42 -3.76 4.67 -12.02
C SER A 42 -2.66 4.07 -12.91
N LYS A 43 -3.08 3.27 -13.90
CA LYS A 43 -2.28 2.23 -14.57
C LYS A 43 -1.90 1.12 -13.59
N ASN A 44 -0.65 0.91 -13.28
CA ASN A 44 -0.20 -0.15 -12.38
C ASN A 44 0.96 0.35 -11.52
N ASN A 45 0.91 1.62 -11.12
CA ASN A 45 2.03 2.26 -10.44
C ASN A 45 1.94 2.09 -8.92
N ILE A 46 3.11 1.95 -8.30
CA ILE A 46 3.31 2.07 -6.86
C ILE A 46 4.50 3.00 -6.60
N SER A 47 4.35 3.93 -5.65
CA SER A 47 5.40 4.83 -5.22
C SER A 47 5.58 4.77 -3.70
N VAL A 48 6.78 5.08 -3.24
CA VAL A 48 7.11 5.25 -1.82
C VAL A 48 7.48 6.71 -1.58
N PHE A 49 6.79 7.34 -0.63
CA PHE A 49 7.09 8.68 -0.15
C PHE A 49 7.58 8.61 1.30
N ASP A 50 8.71 9.23 1.59
CA ASP A 50 9.33 9.23 2.92
C ASP A 50 8.95 10.51 3.67
N PHE A 51 8.34 10.36 4.85
CA PHE A 51 7.93 11.46 5.72
C PHE A 51 9.09 12.16 6.44
N ASN A 52 10.25 11.55 6.57
CA ASN A 52 11.41 12.16 7.22
C ASN A 52 12.04 13.23 6.32
N ILE A 53 12.10 12.97 5.02
CA ILE A 53 12.72 13.87 4.03
C ILE A 53 11.70 14.55 3.11
N PHE A 54 10.41 14.20 3.23
CA PHE A 54 9.30 14.69 2.42
C PHE A 54 9.51 14.53 0.90
N GLN A 55 10.03 13.37 0.48
CA GLN A 55 10.35 13.09 -0.93
C GLN A 55 9.90 11.69 -1.35
N PHE A 56 9.66 11.53 -2.65
CA PHE A 56 9.51 10.21 -3.25
C PHE A 56 10.88 9.53 -3.34
N ILE A 57 11.00 8.33 -2.77
CA ILE A 57 12.24 7.56 -2.73
C ILE A 57 12.24 6.35 -3.67
N LYS A 58 11.06 5.97 -4.16
CA LYS A 58 10.89 4.82 -5.05
C LYS A 58 9.64 4.96 -5.90
N ASP A 59 9.75 4.51 -7.14
CA ASP A 59 8.65 4.20 -8.03
C ASP A 59 8.86 2.78 -8.57
N ASP A 60 7.76 2.05 -8.76
CA ASP A 60 7.75 0.73 -9.36
C ASP A 60 6.40 0.43 -10.05
N THR A 61 6.34 -0.70 -10.74
CA THR A 61 5.16 -1.15 -11.48
C THR A 61 4.67 -2.49 -10.93
N LEU A 62 3.43 -2.52 -10.48
CA LEU A 62 2.73 -3.72 -10.04
C LEU A 62 2.59 -4.71 -11.20
N PRO A 63 2.85 -6.01 -11.00
CA PRO A 63 2.79 -7.02 -12.05
C PRO A 63 1.34 -7.43 -12.34
N THR A 64 0.59 -6.53 -12.95
CA THR A 64 -0.80 -6.72 -13.36
C THR A 64 -1.09 -6.00 -14.67
N ASN A 65 -2.04 -6.54 -15.42
CA ASN A 65 -2.60 -5.92 -16.64
C ASN A 65 -3.82 -5.04 -16.34
N ASP A 66 -4.34 -5.06 -15.09
CA ASP A 66 -5.48 -4.27 -14.68
C ASP A 66 -5.09 -2.82 -14.39
N ILE A 67 -5.97 -1.88 -14.70
CA ILE A 67 -5.83 -0.49 -14.25
C ILE A 67 -6.09 -0.45 -12.74
N ILE A 68 -5.06 -0.22 -11.94
CA ILE A 68 -5.08 -0.05 -10.49
C ILE A 68 -5.70 1.29 -10.09
N ARG A 69 -6.96 1.21 -9.67
CA ARG A 69 -7.73 2.33 -9.09
C ARG A 69 -8.92 1.77 -8.33
N SER A 70 -9.28 2.41 -7.22
CA SER A 70 -10.38 1.99 -6.35
C SER A 70 -10.28 0.50 -5.97
N HIS A 71 -9.06 0.03 -5.77
CA HIS A 71 -8.73 -1.32 -5.35
C HIS A 71 -8.73 -1.40 -3.82
N CYS A 72 -8.61 -2.62 -3.29
CA CYS A 72 -8.28 -2.84 -1.89
C CYS A 72 -6.77 -2.83 -1.73
N PHE A 73 -6.29 -2.01 -0.80
CA PHE A 73 -4.87 -1.92 -0.45
C PHE A 73 -4.77 -1.77 1.06
N VAL A 74 -4.09 -2.73 1.68
CA VAL A 74 -3.92 -2.80 3.14
C VAL A 74 -2.48 -3.18 3.46
N SER A 75 -1.94 -2.64 4.54
CA SER A 75 -0.75 -3.19 5.17
C SER A 75 -1.15 -4.37 6.07
N LYS A 76 -0.30 -5.39 6.14
CA LYS A 76 -0.38 -6.37 7.22
C LYS A 76 0.21 -5.73 8.46
N SER A 77 -0.55 -5.67 9.54
CA SER A 77 -0.01 -5.29 10.84
C SER A 77 0.40 -6.54 11.58
N GLU A 78 1.65 -6.62 12.05
CA GLU A 78 1.99 -7.56 13.12
C GLU A 78 1.15 -7.19 14.35
N ASN A 79 0.42 -8.17 14.88
CA ASN A 79 -0.43 -7.97 16.04
C ASN A 79 0.41 -7.48 17.23
N GLY A 80 -0.15 -6.63 18.09
CA GLY A 80 0.60 -6.00 19.21
C GLY A 80 1.29 -6.98 20.17
N GLN A 81 0.86 -8.25 20.21
CA GLN A 81 1.51 -9.33 20.98
C GLN A 81 2.82 -9.84 20.34
N GLU A 82 2.95 -9.78 19.02
CA GLU A 82 4.16 -10.20 18.30
C GLU A 82 5.25 -9.13 18.42
N GLN A 83 4.88 -7.85 18.48
CA GLN A 83 5.82 -6.74 18.73
C GLN A 83 6.57 -6.85 20.07
N GLU A 84 5.94 -7.41 21.12
CA GLU A 84 6.60 -7.63 22.42
C GLU A 84 7.59 -8.81 22.38
N MET A 85 7.27 -9.89 21.66
CA MET A 85 8.17 -11.03 21.52
C MET A 85 9.33 -10.75 20.56
N MET A 86 9.12 -9.94 19.53
CA MET A 86 10.14 -9.61 18.51
C MET A 86 11.23 -8.66 19.02
N LYS A 87 10.96 -7.83 20.05
CA LYS A 87 11.97 -6.96 20.68
C LYS A 87 13.11 -7.73 21.36
N ILE A 88 12.93 -9.01 21.65
CA ILE A 88 13.90 -9.82 22.40
C ILE A 88 14.97 -10.44 21.49
N ASN A 89 14.68 -10.64 20.20
CA ASN A 89 15.61 -11.24 19.23
C ASN A 89 16.16 -10.15 18.29
N GLN A 90 17.18 -9.43 18.75
CA GLN A 90 17.78 -8.26 18.08
C GLN A 90 18.50 -8.55 16.74
N ASP A 91 18.53 -9.79 16.26
CA ASP A 91 19.18 -10.13 14.99
C ASP A 91 18.18 -10.09 13.84
N LYS A 92 18.21 -8.98 13.10
CA LYS A 92 17.44 -8.70 11.86
C LYS A 92 15.92 -8.76 12.05
N ILE A 93 15.39 -7.74 12.72
CA ILE A 93 14.02 -7.30 12.51
C ILE A 93 13.93 -6.75 11.09
N LYS A 94 13.75 -7.66 10.13
CA LYS A 94 13.25 -7.30 8.81
C LYS A 94 11.79 -6.95 9.05
N GLN A 95 11.53 -5.70 9.47
CA GLN A 95 10.19 -5.13 9.56
C GLN A 95 9.68 -5.05 8.12
N ASN A 96 9.28 -6.19 7.59
CA ASN A 96 8.81 -6.33 6.23
C ASN A 96 7.53 -5.51 6.15
N CYS A 97 7.59 -4.48 5.32
CA CYS A 97 6.40 -3.78 4.87
C CYS A 97 5.65 -4.73 3.94
N GLU A 98 4.91 -5.68 4.51
CA GLU A 98 4.05 -6.56 3.75
C GLU A 98 2.69 -5.89 3.55
N MET A 99 2.27 -5.82 2.30
CA MET A 99 1.02 -5.21 1.89
C MET A 99 0.26 -6.17 1.00
N LEU A 100 -1.06 -6.08 1.04
CA LEU A 100 -1.96 -6.85 0.19
C LEU A 100 -2.73 -5.92 -0.73
N LEU A 101 -2.80 -6.32 -1.99
CA LEU A 101 -3.60 -5.65 -3.01
C LEU A 101 -4.59 -6.63 -3.64
N PHE A 102 -5.87 -6.24 -3.68
CA PHE A 102 -6.91 -6.99 -4.36
C PHE A 102 -7.71 -6.09 -5.30
N LYS A 103 -7.82 -6.53 -6.56
CA LYS A 103 -8.66 -5.93 -7.58
C LYS A 103 -9.01 -6.96 -8.66
N TYR A 104 -10.30 -7.18 -8.91
CA TYR A 104 -10.74 -8.21 -9.85
C TYR A 104 -10.00 -9.55 -9.60
N ASN A 105 -9.42 -10.15 -10.64
CA ASN A 105 -8.59 -11.35 -10.57
C ASN A 105 -7.14 -11.09 -10.11
N THR A 106 -6.77 -9.83 -9.89
CA THR A 106 -5.45 -9.45 -9.40
C THR A 106 -5.43 -9.49 -7.88
N GLY A 107 -4.74 -10.48 -7.32
CA GLY A 107 -4.32 -10.55 -5.92
C GLY A 107 -2.79 -10.47 -5.84
N LEU A 108 -2.25 -9.59 -5.01
CA LEU A 108 -0.81 -9.43 -4.81
C LEU A 108 -0.46 -9.37 -3.32
N SER A 109 0.54 -10.14 -2.91
CA SER A 109 1.40 -9.85 -1.75
C SER A 109 2.55 -8.99 -2.23
N ILE A 110 2.81 -7.90 -1.53
CA ILE A 110 3.84 -6.93 -1.88
C ILE A 110 4.71 -6.76 -0.65
N ASP A 111 5.96 -7.16 -0.76
CA ASP A 111 6.98 -6.91 0.26
C ASP A 111 7.86 -5.76 -0.17
N TYR A 112 8.18 -4.87 0.75
CA TYR A 112 9.15 -3.81 0.53
C TYR A 112 10.30 -3.92 1.53
N ASP A 113 11.52 -3.96 0.97
CA ASP A 113 12.78 -4.05 1.69
C ASP A 113 13.39 -2.65 1.79
N GLU A 114 13.37 -2.07 2.99
CA GLU A 114 13.85 -0.70 3.25
C GLU A 114 15.35 -0.53 3.01
N ASP A 115 16.15 -1.55 3.36
CA ASP A 115 17.61 -1.50 3.24
C ASP A 115 18.05 -1.45 1.76
N SER A 116 17.39 -2.24 0.91
CA SER A 116 17.70 -2.32 -0.51
C SER A 116 16.84 -1.40 -1.39
N ASN A 117 15.79 -0.80 -0.84
CA ASN A 117 14.78 -0.02 -1.57
C ASN A 117 14.18 -0.81 -2.75
N THR A 118 13.82 -2.07 -2.50
CA THR A 118 13.28 -2.99 -3.52
C THR A 118 11.90 -3.52 -3.13
N PHE A 119 11.04 -3.68 -4.15
CA PHE A 119 9.79 -4.40 -4.02
C PHE A 119 9.97 -5.87 -4.44
N GLN A 120 9.29 -6.76 -3.73
CA GLN A 120 9.05 -8.13 -4.17
C GLN A 120 7.54 -8.34 -4.29
N PHE A 121 7.13 -8.98 -5.37
CA PHE A 121 5.74 -9.17 -5.70
C PHE A 121 5.42 -10.66 -5.82
N HIS A 122 4.39 -11.09 -5.11
CA HIS A 122 3.91 -12.46 -5.11
C HIS A 122 2.43 -12.48 -5.49
N GLN A 123 2.08 -13.24 -6.53
CA GLN A 123 0.69 -13.38 -6.93
C GLN A 123 -0.07 -14.21 -5.90
N LEU A 124 -1.27 -13.74 -5.54
CA LEU A 124 -2.18 -14.43 -4.65
C LEU A 124 -3.43 -14.88 -5.41
N PRO A 125 -3.99 -16.06 -5.09
CA PRO A 125 -5.28 -16.46 -5.61
C PRO A 125 -6.36 -15.51 -5.07
N VAL A 126 -7.30 -15.14 -5.94
CA VAL A 126 -8.52 -14.39 -5.55
C VAL A 126 -9.70 -15.36 -5.65
N CYS A 127 -10.58 -15.37 -4.64
CA CYS A 127 -11.75 -16.23 -4.68
C CYS A 127 -12.80 -15.71 -5.67
N ASP A 128 -13.62 -16.63 -6.19
CA ASP A 128 -14.67 -16.34 -7.18
C ASP A 128 -15.72 -15.34 -6.66
N ASP A 129 -15.85 -15.21 -5.34
CA ASP A 129 -16.77 -14.26 -4.69
C ASP A 129 -16.23 -12.82 -4.68
N VAL A 130 -14.92 -12.62 -4.81
CA VAL A 130 -14.28 -11.29 -4.81
C VAL A 130 -13.84 -10.88 -6.22
N ALA A 131 -13.40 -11.85 -7.01
CA ALA A 131 -12.88 -11.71 -8.37
C ALA A 131 -13.72 -10.85 -9.34
N PRO A 132 -15.07 -10.86 -9.31
CA PRO A 132 -15.86 -10.07 -10.24
C PRO A 132 -15.89 -8.57 -9.93
N PHE A 133 -15.47 -8.16 -8.73
CA PHE A 133 -15.82 -6.84 -8.20
C PHE A 133 -14.64 -5.86 -8.20
N CYS A 134 -14.99 -4.57 -8.20
CA CYS A 134 -14.08 -3.45 -7.93
C CYS A 134 -14.82 -2.34 -7.17
N ARG A 135 -14.09 -1.29 -6.74
CA ARG A 135 -14.67 -0.11 -6.07
C ARG A 135 -15.40 -0.41 -4.75
N TYR A 136 -14.98 -1.47 -4.07
CA TYR A 136 -15.45 -1.78 -2.73
C TYR A 136 -14.93 -0.76 -1.70
N ALA A 137 -15.78 -0.49 -0.71
CA ALA A 137 -15.30 -0.11 0.62
C ALA A 137 -14.74 -1.36 1.30
N TYR A 138 -13.71 -1.22 2.12
CA TYR A 138 -13.13 -2.35 2.84
C TYR A 138 -12.63 -1.90 4.21
N VAL A 139 -12.54 -2.84 5.14
CA VAL A 139 -11.90 -2.65 6.44
C VAL A 139 -11.02 -3.86 6.74
N CYS A 140 -9.88 -3.63 7.38
CA CYS A 140 -9.02 -4.69 7.91
C CYS A 140 -9.18 -4.72 9.43
N VAL A 141 -9.50 -5.89 10.00
CA VAL A 141 -9.66 -6.09 11.45
C VAL A 141 -9.08 -7.46 11.82
N ASN A 142 -8.10 -7.50 12.72
CA ASN A 142 -7.47 -8.75 13.22
C ASN A 142 -7.10 -9.72 12.08
N ASP A 143 -6.35 -9.22 11.09
CA ASP A 143 -5.92 -9.97 9.89
C ASP A 143 -7.04 -10.41 8.94
N ILE A 144 -8.27 -9.96 9.17
CA ILE A 144 -9.43 -10.22 8.31
C ILE A 144 -9.76 -8.96 7.50
N ILE A 145 -9.80 -9.10 6.18
CA ILE A 145 -10.27 -8.05 5.27
C ILE A 145 -11.76 -8.29 4.97
N LEU A 146 -12.61 -7.34 5.33
CA LEU A 146 -14.03 -7.36 4.99
C LEU A 146 -14.31 -6.37 3.87
N PHE A 147 -15.03 -6.81 2.85
CA PHE A 147 -15.42 -6.01 1.69
C PHE A 147 -16.90 -5.61 1.77
N PHE A 148 -17.19 -4.33 1.51
CA PHE A 148 -18.53 -3.72 1.57
C PHE A 148 -18.80 -2.85 0.34
N GLY A 149 -20.07 -2.73 -0.04
CA GLY A 149 -20.48 -1.83 -1.12
C GLY A 149 -20.02 -2.35 -2.49
N ARG A 150 -20.98 -2.90 -3.24
CA ARG A 150 -20.75 -3.56 -4.52
C ARG A 150 -20.98 -2.56 -5.66
N TYR A 151 -20.06 -2.49 -6.62
CA TYR A 151 -20.34 -1.94 -7.94
C TYR A 151 -19.94 -2.98 -8.98
N ASP A 152 -20.93 -3.55 -9.64
CA ASP A 152 -20.79 -4.53 -10.70
C ASP A 152 -21.19 -3.85 -12.02
N TRP A 153 -20.39 -3.99 -13.07
CA TRP A 153 -20.78 -3.53 -14.42
C TRP A 153 -21.57 -4.64 -15.13
N ARG A 154 -22.55 -5.23 -14.44
CA ARG A 154 -23.51 -6.17 -15.01
C ARG A 154 -24.83 -5.48 -15.28
#